data_AF-K5BHX1-F1
#
_entry.id   AF-K5BHX1-F1
#
_cell.length_a   1.000
_cell.length_b   1.000
_cell.length_c   1.000
_cell.angle_alpha   90.00
_cell.angle_beta   90.00
_cell.angle_gamma   90.00
#
_symmetry.space_group_name_H-M   'P 1'
#
loop_
_entity.id
_entity.type
_entity.pdbx_description
1 polymer ?
#
loop_
_entity_poly.entity_id
_entity_poly.type
_entity_poly.pdbx_seq_one_letter_code
_entity_poly.pdbx_strand_id
1 'polypeptide(L)'
;MFVGIRLMHTLTSSPTAPARTVSAPEPTWPTTRTTPTTTSIPRTTAGRPGSPPSPRGRGPGDLGLPTPISSPACDGSYIVVLGSVTTPGGYAEGVQKLLNAFPGASYLRTDESCPSLRPRDDKGNVIYAVYRYAGRTQSELCAALRSAPSGSYGKRLDYTSDPNTPLRC
;
A
#
# COMPACT_ATOMS: atom_id res chain seq x y z
N MET A 1 -44.54 56.31 10.38
CA MET A 1 -44.07 57.36 9.44
C MET A 1 -42.54 57.33 9.39
N PHE A 2 -42.00 57.29 8.16
CA PHE A 2 -40.60 57.39 7.68
C PHE A 2 -39.54 56.48 8.37
N VAL A 3 -39.12 55.35 7.78
CA VAL A 3 -38.31 55.11 6.56
C VAL A 3 -36.89 55.70 6.62
N GLY A 4 -35.92 54.77 6.59
CA GLY A 4 -34.56 54.97 6.09
C GLY A 4 -33.53 54.06 6.79
N ILE A 5 -32.58 53.38 6.16
CA ILE A 5 -32.22 53.18 4.74
C ILE A 5 -31.23 51.98 4.69
N ARG A 6 -31.26 51.19 3.60
CA ARG A 6 -30.12 50.51 2.90
C ARG A 6 -29.30 49.44 3.66
N LEU A 7 -28.96 48.26 3.11
CA LEU A 7 -28.53 47.92 1.75
C LEU A 7 -28.95 46.49 1.30
N MET A 8 -29.59 46.47 0.11
CA MET A 8 -29.41 45.59 -1.07
C MET A 8 -29.34 44.06 -0.94
N HIS A 9 -30.47 43.44 -1.27
CA HIS A 9 -30.63 42.04 -1.69
C HIS A 9 -30.27 41.83 -3.18
N THR A 10 -29.90 40.58 -3.48
CA THR A 10 -29.69 39.93 -4.78
C THR A 10 -30.91 40.00 -5.71
N LEU A 11 -30.70 39.92 -7.05
CA LEU A 11 -31.63 39.44 -8.12
C LEU A 11 -30.94 39.64 -9.51
N THR A 12 -30.53 38.56 -10.20
CA THR A 12 -31.15 37.90 -11.38
C THR A 12 -31.18 38.67 -12.71
N SER A 13 -30.65 38.07 -13.79
CA SER A 13 -31.24 38.08 -15.16
C SER A 13 -30.45 37.16 -16.13
N SER A 14 -31.19 36.24 -16.78
CA SER A 14 -30.80 35.29 -17.84
C SER A 14 -30.64 35.96 -19.23
N PRO A 15 -30.31 35.19 -20.29
CA PRO A 15 -31.38 34.76 -21.18
C PRO A 15 -31.29 33.31 -21.72
N THR A 16 -32.44 32.79 -22.15
CA THR A 16 -32.71 31.45 -22.69
C THR A 16 -33.03 31.52 -24.20
N ALA A 17 -32.63 30.46 -24.95
CA ALA A 17 -33.18 29.90 -26.22
C ALA A 17 -32.83 30.57 -27.57
N PRO A 18 -32.81 29.81 -28.72
CA PRO A 18 -33.53 28.56 -28.97
C PRO A 18 -32.75 27.36 -29.57
N ALA A 19 -33.36 26.18 -29.41
CA ALA A 19 -33.06 24.95 -30.14
C ALA A 19 -33.98 24.80 -31.37
N ARG A 20 -33.43 24.35 -32.50
CA ARG A 20 -34.06 23.58 -33.61
C ARG A 20 -33.02 23.42 -34.74
N THR A 21 -32.72 22.19 -35.17
CA THR A 21 -33.03 21.65 -36.52
C THR A 21 -31.84 20.74 -36.91
N VAL A 22 -31.86 19.58 -37.56
CA VAL A 22 -32.84 18.60 -38.09
C VAL A 22 -32.02 17.31 -38.35
N SER A 23 -32.72 16.17 -38.44
CA SER A 23 -32.22 14.81 -38.62
C SER A 23 -31.82 14.45 -40.08
N ALA A 24 -31.09 13.33 -40.21
CA ALA A 24 -30.96 12.36 -41.35
C ALA A 24 -29.85 12.55 -42.42
N PRO A 25 -29.44 11.48 -43.16
CA PRO A 25 -29.32 10.04 -42.84
C PRO A 25 -27.89 9.47 -43.07
N GLU A 26 -27.66 8.26 -42.55
CA GLU A 26 -26.48 7.42 -42.76
C GLU A 26 -26.34 6.94 -44.22
N PRO A 27 -25.15 7.03 -44.85
CA PRO A 27 -24.80 6.22 -46.00
C PRO A 27 -23.92 5.04 -45.56
N THR A 28 -24.52 3.85 -45.54
CA THR A 28 -23.79 2.59 -45.72
C THR A 28 -23.02 2.65 -47.04
N TRP A 29 -21.84 2.06 -47.14
CA TRP A 29 -21.41 1.09 -48.18
C TRP A 29 -19.89 0.80 -48.02
N PRO A 30 -19.45 -0.42 -48.39
CA PRO A 30 -18.30 -1.11 -47.83
C PRO A 30 -17.00 -0.83 -48.61
N THR A 31 -15.83 -0.99 -47.99
CA THR A 31 -14.59 -1.24 -48.75
C THR A 31 -13.58 -2.02 -47.92
N THR A 32 -13.44 -3.29 -48.29
CA THR A 32 -12.29 -4.16 -48.03
C THR A 32 -11.00 -3.45 -48.44
N ARG A 33 -10.00 -3.37 -47.55
CA ARG A 33 -8.62 -3.02 -47.97
C ARG A 33 -7.63 -4.07 -47.51
N THR A 34 -7.18 -4.79 -48.52
CA THR A 34 -6.11 -5.77 -48.66
C THR A 34 -4.85 -5.46 -47.85
N THR A 35 -4.31 -6.51 -47.22
CA THR A 35 -2.98 -6.64 -46.62
C THR A 35 -1.85 -6.41 -47.63
N PRO A 36 -0.73 -5.81 -47.19
CA PRO A 36 0.58 -6.25 -47.66
C PRO A 36 1.34 -7.00 -46.56
N THR A 37 1.66 -8.25 -46.87
CA THR A 37 2.56 -9.15 -46.15
C THR A 37 3.94 -8.50 -45.98
N THR A 38 4.32 -8.17 -44.74
CA THR A 38 5.72 -7.87 -44.41
C THR A 38 6.31 -9.10 -43.71
N THR A 39 7.03 -9.90 -44.48
CA THR A 39 7.90 -10.98 -44.00
C THR A 39 8.98 -10.40 -43.10
N SER A 40 8.84 -10.58 -41.79
CA SER A 40 9.89 -10.28 -40.81
C SER A 40 10.65 -11.57 -40.51
N ILE A 41 11.86 -11.67 -41.05
CA ILE A 41 12.86 -12.69 -40.70
C ILE A 41 13.17 -12.69 -39.19
N PRO A 42 13.24 -13.84 -38.51
CA PRO A 42 13.67 -13.91 -37.12
C PRO A 42 15.17 -13.66 -37.02
N ARG A 43 15.58 -12.58 -36.33
CA ARG A 43 16.97 -12.35 -35.94
C ARG A 43 17.27 -13.26 -34.75
N THR A 44 18.04 -14.32 -34.98
CA THR A 44 18.64 -15.15 -33.93
C THR A 44 19.57 -14.27 -33.10
N THR A 45 19.07 -13.81 -31.95
CA THR A 45 19.88 -13.02 -31.01
C THR A 45 20.50 -14.00 -30.04
N ALA A 46 21.82 -14.15 -30.12
CA ALA A 46 22.62 -14.98 -29.23
C ALA A 46 22.30 -14.65 -27.77
N GLY A 47 22.01 -15.70 -26.98
CA GLY A 47 21.59 -15.59 -25.58
C GLY A 47 22.66 -14.91 -24.72
N ARG A 48 22.37 -13.67 -24.31
CA ARG A 48 23.00 -13.06 -23.14
C ARG A 48 22.60 -13.90 -21.92
N PRO A 49 23.52 -14.24 -20.99
CA PRO A 49 23.14 -14.89 -19.74
C PRO A 49 22.02 -14.08 -19.09
N GLY A 50 20.83 -14.70 -18.98
CA GLY A 50 19.68 -14.04 -18.40
C GLY A 50 20.01 -13.63 -16.98
N SER A 51 19.86 -12.33 -16.68
CA SER A 51 19.74 -11.92 -15.28
C SER A 51 18.66 -12.79 -14.63
N PRO A 52 18.88 -13.29 -13.39
CA PRO A 52 17.88 -14.08 -12.70
C PRO A 52 16.55 -13.33 -12.70
N PRO A 53 15.41 -14.02 -12.87
CA PRO A 53 14.10 -13.36 -12.88
C PRO A 53 13.97 -12.56 -11.59
N SER A 54 13.91 -11.23 -11.71
CA SER A 54 13.51 -10.38 -10.60
C SER A 54 12.13 -10.89 -10.16
N PRO A 55 11.94 -11.33 -8.90
CA PRO A 55 10.70 -11.96 -8.49
C PRO A 55 9.57 -10.96 -8.66
N ARG A 56 8.76 -11.16 -9.70
CA ARG A 56 7.54 -10.39 -9.94
C ARG A 56 6.66 -10.62 -8.72
N GLY A 57 6.48 -9.59 -7.88
CA GLY A 57 5.62 -9.67 -6.70
C GLY A 57 6.27 -9.32 -5.34
N ARG A 58 7.51 -8.85 -5.30
CA ARG A 58 8.05 -8.26 -4.07
C ARG A 58 7.55 -6.83 -3.90
N GLY A 59 6.85 -6.58 -2.79
CA GLY A 59 6.28 -5.28 -2.47
C GLY A 59 7.36 -4.18 -2.30
N PRO A 60 6.95 -2.90 -2.30
CA PRO A 60 7.87 -1.79 -2.06
C PRO A 60 8.58 -1.96 -0.70
N GLY A 61 9.90 -1.74 -0.69
CA GLY A 61 10.74 -1.93 0.50
C GLY A 61 11.18 -3.37 0.77
N ASP A 62 10.96 -4.33 -0.13
CA ASP A 62 11.50 -5.67 0.06
C ASP A 62 13.04 -5.67 0.14
N LEU A 63 13.56 -6.46 1.08
CA LEU A 63 15.00 -6.51 1.40
C LEU A 63 15.75 -7.61 0.62
N GLY A 64 15.10 -8.30 -0.32
CA GLY A 64 15.67 -9.39 -1.08
C GLY A 64 15.79 -10.71 -0.31
N LEU A 65 15.14 -10.83 0.85
CA LEU A 65 15.24 -12.00 1.73
C LEU A 65 14.50 -13.22 1.15
N PRO A 66 14.80 -14.46 1.60
CA PRO A 66 14.07 -15.66 1.20
C PRO A 66 12.59 -15.59 1.58
N THR A 67 12.30 -15.02 2.75
CA THR A 67 10.94 -14.60 3.11
C THR A 67 10.62 -13.33 2.31
N PRO A 68 9.49 -13.28 1.58
CA PRO A 68 9.06 -12.05 0.94
C PRO A 68 8.55 -11.04 1.97
N ILE A 69 8.65 -9.76 1.67
CA ILE A 69 8.02 -8.72 2.49
C ILE A 69 6.51 -8.91 2.54
N SER A 70 5.92 -8.76 3.72
CA SER A 70 4.48 -8.81 3.93
C SER A 70 3.92 -7.41 4.13
N SER A 71 2.75 -7.16 3.56
CA SER A 71 1.96 -5.93 3.76
C SER A 71 0.59 -6.34 4.25
N PRO A 72 0.39 -6.45 5.58
CA PRO A 72 -0.89 -6.87 6.12
C PRO A 72 -1.94 -5.78 5.90
N ALA A 73 -3.20 -6.19 5.74
CA ALA A 73 -4.30 -5.23 5.64
C ALA A 73 -4.54 -4.52 6.98
N CYS A 74 -5.06 -3.30 6.93
CA CYS A 74 -5.45 -2.54 8.12
C CYS A 74 -6.90 -2.88 8.52
N ASP A 75 -7.18 -4.17 8.75
CA ASP A 75 -8.53 -4.70 9.02
C ASP A 75 -8.89 -4.78 10.52
N GLY A 76 -8.06 -4.25 11.40
CA GLY A 76 -8.21 -4.32 12.85
C GLY A 76 -7.58 -5.56 13.49
N SER A 77 -6.89 -6.40 12.70
CA SER A 77 -6.13 -7.55 13.20
C SER A 77 -5.00 -7.12 14.14
N TYR A 78 -4.64 -8.00 15.08
CA TYR A 78 -3.56 -7.77 16.03
C TYR A 78 -2.30 -8.55 15.62
N ILE A 79 -1.16 -7.89 15.79
CA ILE A 79 0.16 -8.49 15.58
C ILE A 79 1.03 -8.35 16.83
N VAL A 80 1.89 -9.33 17.05
CA VAL A 80 3.00 -9.24 18.00
C VAL A 80 4.25 -8.90 17.21
N VAL A 81 4.84 -7.75 17.49
CA VAL A 81 6.16 -7.37 16.98
C VAL A 81 7.21 -8.01 17.87
N LEU A 82 8.03 -8.88 17.29
CA LEU A 82 9.09 -9.64 17.96
C LEU A 82 10.43 -8.88 17.96
N GLY A 83 10.60 -7.98 16.99
CA GLY A 83 11.78 -7.15 16.88
C GLY A 83 11.66 -6.15 15.74
N SER A 84 12.43 -5.07 15.83
CA SER A 84 12.45 -3.99 14.83
C SER A 84 13.89 -3.64 14.46
N VAL A 85 14.13 -3.40 13.18
CA VAL A 85 15.43 -2.98 12.65
C VAL A 85 15.29 -1.60 12.04
N THR A 86 16.12 -0.68 12.52
CA THR A 86 16.09 0.75 12.15
C THR A 86 17.45 1.24 11.64
N THR A 87 18.43 0.33 11.49
CA THR A 87 19.80 0.67 11.08
C THR A 87 19.90 0.74 9.56
N PRO A 88 20.13 1.93 8.96
CA PRO A 88 20.35 2.06 7.53
C PRO A 88 21.57 1.24 7.09
N GLY A 89 21.45 0.54 5.96
CA GLY A 89 22.49 -0.37 5.47
C GLY A 89 22.52 -1.74 6.16
N GLY A 90 21.86 -1.89 7.33
CA GLY A 90 21.81 -3.15 8.09
C GLY A 90 20.44 -3.84 8.10
N TYR A 91 19.44 -3.34 7.35
CA TYR A 91 18.07 -3.85 7.40
C TYR A 91 17.96 -5.33 7.05
N ALA A 92 18.52 -5.73 5.89
CA ALA A 92 18.41 -7.11 5.41
C ALA A 92 19.03 -8.11 6.39
N GLU A 93 20.25 -7.84 6.86
CA GLU A 93 20.96 -8.69 7.81
C GLU A 93 20.22 -8.78 9.16
N GLY A 94 19.79 -7.64 9.71
CA GLY A 94 19.07 -7.59 10.98
C GLY A 94 17.73 -8.32 10.92
N VAL A 95 16.97 -8.13 9.84
CA VAL A 95 15.69 -8.80 9.63
C VAL A 95 15.90 -10.29 9.40
N GLN A 96 16.88 -10.71 8.59
CA GLN A 96 17.20 -12.11 8.39
C GLN A 96 17.57 -12.82 9.70
N LYS A 97 18.39 -12.16 10.56
CA LYS A 97 18.75 -12.69 11.87
C LYS A 97 17.52 -12.90 12.76
N LEU A 98 16.58 -11.95 12.75
CA LEU A 98 15.32 -12.06 13.50
C LEU A 98 14.41 -13.17 12.94
N LEU A 99 14.28 -13.29 11.62
CA LEU A 99 13.50 -14.35 10.98
C LEU A 99 14.06 -15.74 11.28
N ASN A 100 15.39 -15.88 11.28
CA ASN A 100 16.07 -17.12 11.66
C ASN A 100 15.83 -17.47 13.14
N ALA A 101 15.78 -16.47 14.03
CA ALA A 101 15.51 -16.67 15.45
C ALA A 101 14.03 -17.02 15.73
N PHE A 102 13.11 -16.60 14.86
CA PHE A 102 11.67 -16.77 15.04
C PHE A 102 11.01 -17.44 13.82
N PRO A 103 11.15 -18.77 13.65
CA PRO A 103 10.66 -19.48 12.47
C PRO A 103 9.14 -19.40 12.31
N GLY A 104 8.66 -18.87 11.17
CA GLY A 104 7.24 -18.59 10.91
C GLY A 104 6.82 -17.15 11.21
N ALA A 105 7.76 -16.28 11.60
CA ALA A 105 7.53 -14.84 11.58
C ALA A 105 7.54 -14.30 10.14
N SER A 106 6.83 -13.19 9.94
CA SER A 106 6.88 -12.39 8.71
C SER A 106 7.54 -11.05 9.02
N TYR A 107 7.97 -10.32 8.01
CA TYR A 107 8.44 -8.95 8.18
C TYR A 107 7.66 -7.99 7.30
N LEU A 108 7.55 -6.75 7.77
CA LEU A 108 6.88 -5.67 7.07
C LEU A 108 7.70 -4.39 7.18
N ARG A 109 7.41 -3.44 6.28
CA ARG A 109 7.84 -2.05 6.41
C ARG A 109 6.70 -1.24 7.00
N THR A 110 6.94 -0.63 8.15
CA THR A 110 5.89 0.01 8.97
C THR A 110 5.21 1.20 8.29
N ASP A 111 5.93 2.02 7.53
CA ASP A 111 5.40 3.22 6.88
C ASP A 111 4.52 2.92 5.66
N GLU A 112 4.66 1.74 5.05
CA GLU A 112 3.86 1.30 3.89
C GLU A 112 2.74 0.33 4.30
N SER A 113 2.64 -0.04 5.59
CA SER A 113 1.68 -1.06 6.05
C SER A 113 0.38 -0.45 6.57
N CYS A 114 0.41 0.23 7.72
CA CYS A 114 -0.77 0.86 8.33
C CYS A 114 -0.39 2.13 9.09
N PRO A 115 -1.26 3.16 9.15
CA PRO A 115 -0.97 4.37 9.90
C PRO A 115 -0.93 4.17 11.42
N SER A 116 -1.53 3.09 11.95
CA SER A 116 -1.38 2.69 13.35
C SER A 116 0.01 2.12 13.70
N LEU A 117 0.87 1.91 12.71
CA LEU A 117 2.25 1.56 12.93
C LEU A 117 3.11 2.81 12.86
N ARG A 118 4.10 2.89 13.75
CA ARG A 118 5.04 4.00 13.75
C ARG A 118 5.85 3.96 12.45
N PRO A 119 5.75 4.97 11.57
CA PRO A 119 6.38 4.91 10.26
C PRO A 119 7.92 5.01 10.35
N ARG A 120 8.41 5.70 11.38
CA ARG A 120 9.83 5.97 11.59
C ARG A 120 10.21 5.85 13.06
N ASP A 121 11.48 5.56 13.29
CA ASP A 121 12.05 5.58 14.64
C ASP A 121 12.26 7.03 15.13
N ASP A 122 12.69 7.20 16.38
CA ASP A 122 12.91 8.51 16.99
C ASP A 122 14.01 9.32 16.26
N LYS A 123 14.90 8.63 15.52
CA LYS A 123 15.94 9.21 14.67
C LYS A 123 15.49 9.44 13.22
N GLY A 124 14.24 9.13 12.87
CA GLY A 124 13.70 9.32 11.52
C GLY A 124 14.01 8.20 10.52
N ASN A 125 14.58 7.07 10.95
CA ASN A 125 14.82 5.92 10.07
C ASN A 125 13.55 5.09 9.87
N VAL A 126 13.44 4.48 8.69
CA VAL A 126 12.35 3.54 8.39
C VAL A 126 12.46 2.33 9.30
N ILE A 127 11.31 1.86 9.82
CA ILE A 127 11.28 0.69 10.69
C ILE A 127 10.84 -0.54 9.90
N TYR A 128 11.72 -1.54 9.86
CA TYR A 128 11.37 -2.90 9.46
C TYR A 128 11.04 -3.72 10.70
N ALA A 129 9.82 -4.22 10.79
CA ALA A 129 9.35 -4.98 11.94
C ALA A 129 9.20 -6.46 11.55
N VAL A 130 9.72 -7.35 12.40
CA VAL A 130 9.45 -8.79 12.33
C VAL A 130 8.33 -9.10 13.30
N TYR A 131 7.28 -9.73 12.79
CA TYR A 131 6.02 -9.91 13.52
C TYR A 131 5.40 -11.29 13.31
N ARG A 132 4.43 -11.61 14.16
CA ARG A 132 3.49 -12.70 13.99
C ARG A 132 2.07 -12.20 14.17
N TYR A 133 1.13 -12.84 13.48
CA TYR A 133 -0.29 -12.61 13.72
C TYR A 133 -0.68 -13.14 15.09
N ALA A 134 -1.39 -12.32 15.84
CA ALA A 134 -1.84 -12.61 17.19
C ALA A 134 -3.34 -12.94 17.25
N GLY A 135 -4.11 -12.61 16.21
CA GLY A 135 -5.55 -12.83 16.15
C GLY A 135 -6.33 -11.54 15.87
N ARG A 136 -7.61 -11.51 16.26
CA ARG A 136 -8.50 -10.35 16.07
C ARG A 136 -9.03 -9.78 17.38
N THR A 137 -8.65 -10.35 18.50
CA THR A 137 -9.05 -9.88 19.82
C THR A 137 -7.86 -9.51 20.69
N GLN A 138 -8.07 -8.61 21.64
CA GLN A 138 -7.04 -8.24 22.60
C GLN A 138 -6.64 -9.43 23.49
N SER A 139 -7.55 -10.34 23.82
CA SER A 139 -7.25 -11.54 24.61
C SER A 139 -6.27 -12.48 23.90
N GLU A 140 -6.46 -12.69 22.58
CA GLU A 140 -5.53 -13.50 21.78
C GLU A 140 -4.16 -12.81 21.66
N LEU A 141 -4.15 -11.47 21.50
CA LEU A 141 -2.92 -10.70 21.55
C LEU A 141 -2.18 -10.91 22.88
N CYS A 142 -2.88 -10.83 24.01
CA CYS A 142 -2.29 -11.05 25.32
C CYS A 142 -1.75 -12.47 25.48
N ALA A 143 -2.47 -13.48 24.97
CA ALA A 143 -1.98 -14.86 24.97
C ALA A 143 -0.70 -14.99 24.13
N ALA A 144 -0.66 -14.39 22.94
CA ALA A 144 0.52 -14.38 22.09
C ALA A 144 1.71 -13.65 22.73
N LEU A 145 1.48 -12.52 23.41
CA LEU A 145 2.52 -11.77 24.12
C LEU A 145 3.11 -12.54 25.30
N ARG A 146 2.30 -13.32 26.04
CA ARG A 146 2.81 -14.18 27.12
C ARG A 146 3.74 -15.28 26.62
N SER A 147 3.57 -15.72 25.38
CA SER A 147 4.44 -16.70 24.71
C SER A 147 5.58 -16.05 23.93
N ALA A 148 5.60 -14.72 23.82
CA ALA A 148 6.59 -13.98 23.06
C ALA A 148 7.85 -13.71 23.89
N PRO A 149 9.02 -13.53 23.26
CA PRO A 149 10.24 -13.16 23.96
C PRO A 149 10.11 -11.79 24.62
N SER A 150 10.91 -11.56 25.67
CA SER A 150 10.99 -10.27 26.34
C SER A 150 11.34 -9.14 25.36
N GLY A 151 10.66 -8.00 25.50
CA GLY A 151 10.79 -6.86 24.58
C GLY A 151 9.81 -6.88 23.39
N SER A 152 9.04 -7.96 23.21
CA SER A 152 7.93 -7.98 22.25
C SER A 152 6.81 -7.03 22.69
N TYR A 153 6.06 -6.51 21.72
CA TYR A 153 4.90 -5.66 21.99
C TYR A 153 3.80 -5.87 20.95
N GLY A 154 2.56 -5.61 21.38
CA GLY A 154 1.39 -5.73 20.53
C GLY A 154 1.11 -4.46 19.75
N LYS A 155 0.60 -4.63 18.53
CA LYS A 155 0.01 -3.56 17.73
C LYS A 155 -1.28 -4.02 17.08
N ARG A 156 -2.24 -3.11 16.94
CA ARG A 156 -3.44 -3.29 16.13
C ARG A 156 -3.18 -2.68 14.75
N LEU A 157 -3.57 -3.38 13.70
CA LEU A 157 -3.44 -2.96 12.31
C LEU A 157 -4.72 -2.25 11.87
N ASP A 158 -4.78 -0.93 12.04
CA ASP A 158 -5.95 -0.13 11.68
C ASP A 158 -5.55 1.32 11.36
N TYR A 159 -6.55 2.17 11.08
CA TYR A 159 -6.31 3.56 10.69
C TYR A 159 -6.39 4.57 11.85
N THR A 160 -6.80 4.14 13.04
CA THR A 160 -7.21 5.03 14.14
C THR A 160 -6.38 4.87 15.42
N SER A 161 -5.77 3.71 15.64
CA SER A 161 -4.96 3.46 16.82
C SER A 161 -3.71 4.32 16.80
N ASP A 162 -3.30 4.78 17.98
CA ASP A 162 -2.10 5.60 18.13
C ASP A 162 -0.82 4.82 17.75
N PRO A 163 0.00 5.33 16.82
CA PRO A 163 1.19 4.65 16.34
C PRO A 163 2.30 4.56 17.37
N ASN A 164 2.30 5.39 18.40
CA ASN A 164 3.32 5.44 19.44
C ASN A 164 2.98 4.57 20.66
N THR A 165 1.71 4.18 20.81
CA THR A 165 1.22 3.45 21.98
C THR A 165 1.30 1.94 21.73
N PRO A 166 2.23 1.20 22.37
CA PRO A 166 2.24 -0.25 22.29
C PRO A 166 1.06 -0.82 23.10
N LEU A 167 0.46 -1.90 22.59
CA LEU A 167 -0.50 -2.66 23.37
C LEU A 167 0.27 -3.58 24.33
N ARG A 168 0.02 -3.38 25.61
CA ARG A 168 0.58 -4.15 26.70
C ARG A 168 -0.51 -5.01 27.32
N CYS A 169 -0.11 -6.22 27.66
CA CYS A 169 -0.76 -7.14 28.58
C CYS A 169 0.37 -7.66 29.51
#